data_AF-A0A4Y4CST9-F1
#
_entry.id   AF-A0A4Y4CST9-F1
#
_cell.length_a   1.000
_cell.length_b   1.000
_cell.length_c   1.000
_cell.angle_alpha   90.00
_cell.angle_beta   90.00
_cell.angle_gamma   90.00
#
_symmetry.space_group_name_H-M   'P 1'
#
loop_
_entity.id
_entity.type
_entity.pdbx_description
1 polymer ?
#
loop_
_entity_poly.entity_id
_entity_poly.type
_entity_poly.pdbx_seq_one_letter_code
_entity_poly.pdbx_strand_id
1 'polypeptide(L)' 'MGRDYEQVRQDLARNMKDFRGKRGLSQEALALSADVDRTYVSQIERAVGNPSLLVLCKLGAILETDVLDLLAEQTK' A
#
# COMPACT_ATOMS: atom_id res chain seq x y z
N MET A 1 -17.83 2.49 -15.70
CA MET A 1 -17.72 3.61 -14.75
C MET A 1 -16.36 3.46 -14.09
N GLY A 2 -15.52 4.50 -14.06
CA GLY A 2 -14.21 4.40 -13.38
C GLY A 2 -14.40 4.37 -11.87
N ARG A 3 -13.49 3.70 -11.15
CA ARG A 3 -13.43 3.77 -9.68
C ARG A 3 -13.12 5.21 -9.24
N ASP A 4 -13.79 5.68 -8.20
CA ASP A 4 -13.50 7.00 -7.64
C ASP A 4 -12.23 7.00 -6.78
N TYR A 5 -11.72 8.19 -6.46
CA TYR A 5 -10.48 8.34 -5.68
C TYR A 5 -10.56 7.67 -4.30
N GLU A 6 -11.71 7.73 -3.63
CA GLU A 6 -11.85 7.17 -2.29
C GLU A 6 -11.86 5.64 -2.33
N GLN A 7 -12.54 5.04 -3.31
CA GLN A 7 -12.53 3.61 -3.58
C GLN A 7 -11.10 3.10 -3.81
N VAL A 8 -10.35 3.75 -4.71
CA VAL A 8 -8.97 3.36 -5.02
C VAL A 8 -8.05 3.48 -3.80
N ARG A 9 -8.25 4.52 -2.98
CA ARG A 9 -7.46 4.71 -1.75
C ARG A 9 -7.77 3.65 -0.69
N GLN A 10 -9.03 3.21 -0.59
CA GLN A 10 -9.42 2.11 0.30
C GLN A 10 -8.92 0.75 -0.18
N ASP A 11 -8.97 0.49 -1.49
CA ASP A 11 -8.40 -0.72 -2.10
C ASP A 11 -6.90 -0.79 -1.81
N LEU A 12 -6.18 0.30 -2.05
CA LEU A 12 -4.75 0.41 -1.75
C LEU A 12 -4.43 0.11 -0.29
N ALA A 13 -5.19 0.69 0.64
CA ALA A 13 -4.97 0.51 2.06
C ALA A 13 -5.11 -0.97 2.48
N ARG A 14 -6.13 -1.66 1.96
CA ARG A 14 -6.38 -3.08 2.23
C ARG A 14 -5.33 -3.96 1.61
N ASN A 15 -5.06 -3.79 0.31
CA ASN A 15 -4.05 -4.55 -0.41
C ASN A 15 -2.68 -4.43 0.25
N MET A 16 -2.24 -3.21 0.56
CA MET A 16 -0.94 -3.00 1.19
C MET A 16 -0.84 -3.73 2.54
N LYS A 17 -1.90 -3.67 3.36
CA LYS A 17 -1.97 -4.38 4.64
C LYS A 17 -1.93 -5.90 4.45
N ASP A 18 -2.65 -6.42 3.46
CA ASP A 18 -2.73 -7.85 3.17
C ASP A 18 -1.42 -8.40 2.63
N PHE A 19 -0.82 -7.74 1.63
CA PHE A 19 0.51 -8.12 1.13
C PHE A 19 1.56 -8.00 2.23
N ARG A 20 1.55 -6.93 3.03
CA ARG A 20 2.46 -6.81 4.18
C ARG A 20 2.29 -7.95 5.18
N GLY A 21 1.05 -8.34 5.48
CA GLY A 21 0.73 -9.48 6.32
C GLY A 21 1.25 -10.80 5.76
N LYS A 22 1.07 -11.05 4.45
CA LYS A 22 1.62 -12.22 3.74
C LYS A 22 3.14 -12.29 3.80
N ARG A 23 3.82 -11.13 3.87
CA ARG A 23 5.27 -11.04 4.07
C ARG A 23 5.73 -11.15 5.53
N GLY A 24 4.81 -11.18 6.50
CA GLY A 24 5.16 -11.15 7.92
C GLY A 24 5.85 -9.85 8.35
N LEU A 25 5.71 -8.76 7.61
CA LEU A 25 6.38 -7.50 7.89
C LEU A 25 5.55 -6.63 8.85
N SER A 26 6.21 -5.95 9.78
CA SER A 26 5.59 -4.84 10.52
C SER A 26 5.54 -3.58 9.64
N GLN A 27 4.72 -2.59 10.02
CA GLN A 27 4.72 -1.29 9.34
C GLN A 27 6.11 -0.63 9.38
N GLU A 28 6.81 -0.79 10.51
CA GLU A 28 8.15 -0.25 10.71
C GLU A 28 9.18 -0.94 9.81
N ALA A 29 9.12 -2.27 9.70
CA ALA A 29 10.00 -3.02 8.81
C ALA A 29 9.79 -2.63 7.33
N LEU A 30 8.52 -2.54 6.88
CA LEU A 30 8.21 -2.10 5.53
C LEU A 30 8.69 -0.67 5.26
N ALA A 31 8.46 0.24 6.21
CA ALA A 31 8.87 1.64 6.09
C ALA A 31 10.39 1.79 6.00
N LEU A 32 11.12 1.07 6.87
CA LEU A 32 12.58 1.05 6.87
C LEU A 32 13.12 0.52 5.54
N SER A 33 12.60 -0.59 5.04
CA SER A 33 13.03 -1.16 3.76
C SER A 33 12.69 -0.26 2.56
N ALA A 34 11.60 0.50 2.64
CA ALA A 34 11.16 1.42 1.58
C ALA A 34 11.80 2.81 1.68
N ASP A 35 12.62 3.06 2.70
CA ASP A 35 13.20 4.37 2.98
C ASP A 35 12.11 5.46 3.06
N VAL A 36 11.07 5.19 3.87
CA VAL A 36 9.97 6.12 4.16
C VAL A 36 9.65 6.15 5.64
N ASP A 37 8.92 7.18 6.08
CA ASP A 37 8.46 7.28 7.47
C ASP A 37 7.41 6.19 7.80
N ARG A 38 7.55 5.53 8.94
CA ARG A 38 6.58 4.54 9.45
C ARG A 38 5.16 5.10 9.54
N THR A 39 5.02 6.35 9.95
CA THR A 39 3.74 7.08 10.02
C THR A 39 3.11 7.20 8.63
N TYR A 40 3.92 7.32 7.58
CA TYR A 40 3.42 7.37 6.21
C TYR A 40 2.87 6.01 5.76
N VAL A 41 3.57 4.91 6.05
CA VAL A 41 3.03 3.55 5.85
C VAL A 41 1.70 3.39 6.60
N SER A 42 1.65 3.82 7.87
CA SER A 42 0.40 3.81 8.66
C SER A 42 -0.72 4.67 8.07
N GLN A 43 -0.40 5.81 7.46
CA GLN A 43 -1.39 6.66 6.78
C GLN A 43 -1.95 5.98 5.53
N ILE A 44 -1.10 5.29 4.75
CA ILE A 44 -1.53 4.55 3.56
C ILE A 44 -2.47 3.41 3.99
N GLU A 45 -2.11 2.59 4.98
CA GLU A 45 -2.96 1.47 5.46
C GLU A 45 -4.27 1.88 6.12
N ARG A 46 -4.40 3.16 6.51
CA ARG A 46 -5.64 3.72 7.04
C ARG A 46 -6.47 4.45 5.98
N ALA A 47 -6.06 4.39 4.71
CA ALA A 47 -6.67 5.15 3.63
C ALA A 47 -6.76 6.64 3.96
N VAL A 48 -5.69 7.23 4.51
CA VAL A 48 -5.60 8.69 4.72
C VAL A 48 -4.40 9.31 3.98
N GLY A 49 -3.39 8.51 3.67
CA GLY A 49 -2.23 8.91 2.87
C GLY A 49 -2.51 8.91 1.37
N ASN A 50 -1.73 9.69 0.63
CA ASN A 50 -1.66 9.68 -0.83
C ASN A 50 -0.19 9.44 -1.26
N PRO A 51 0.22 8.17 -1.43
CA PRO A 51 1.57 7.85 -1.88
C PRO A 51 1.80 8.31 -3.31
N SER A 52 2.98 8.89 -3.56
CA SER A 52 3.43 9.10 -4.92
C SER A 52 3.65 7.76 -5.62
N LEU A 53 3.61 7.75 -6.96
CA LEU A 53 3.87 6.54 -7.73
C LEU A 53 5.25 5.94 -7.41
N LEU A 54 6.26 6.78 -7.17
CA LEU A 54 7.60 6.33 -6.76
C LEU A 54 7.55 5.53 -5.45
N VAL A 55 6.80 6.01 -4.45
CA VAL A 55 6.65 5.30 -3.17
C VAL A 55 5.88 3.99 -3.37
N LEU A 56 4.83 3.97 -4.19
CA LEU A 56 4.12 2.74 -4.54
C LEU A 56 5.05 1.70 -5.18
N CYS A 57 5.90 2.10 -6.13
CA CYS A 57 6.88 1.19 -6.74
C CYS A 57 7.87 0.64 -5.71
N LYS A 58 8.38 1.47 -4.80
CA LYS A 58 9.28 1.03 -3.72
C LYS A 58 8.60 -0.01 -2.81
N LEU A 59 7.37 0.29 -2.37
CA LEU A 59 6.59 -0.59 -1.51
C LEU A 59 6.26 -1.91 -2.22
N GLY A 60 5.83 -1.85 -3.48
CA GLY A 60 5.54 -3.02 -4.31
C GLY A 60 6.74 -3.95 -4.45
N ALA A 61 7.94 -3.39 -4.68
CA ALA A 61 9.18 -4.17 -4.76
C ALA A 61 9.48 -4.96 -3.49
N ILE A 62 9.28 -4.37 -2.30
CA ILE A 62 9.53 -5.03 -1.00
C ILE A 62 8.45 -6.06 -0.68
N LEU A 63 7.22 -5.76 -1.07
CA LEU A 63 6.08 -6.67 -0.93
C LEU A 63 6.09 -7.77 -2.02
N GLU A 64 7.07 -7.74 -2.93
CA GLU A 64 7.14 -8.43 -4.24
C GLU A 64 5.76 -8.61 -4.86
N THR A 65 5.15 -7.48 -5.19
CA THR A 65 3.85 -7.38 -5.86
C THR A 65 3.89 -6.21 -6.84
N ASP A 66 3.07 -6.26 -7.90
CA ASP A 66 2.99 -5.16 -8.86
C ASP A 66 2.18 -3.98 -8.28
N VAL A 67 2.42 -2.76 -8.78
CA VAL A 67 1.63 -1.58 -8.38
C VAL A 67 0.16 -1.74 -8.77
N LEU A 68 -0.13 -2.44 -9.87
CA LEU A 68 -1.50 -2.75 -10.29
C LEU A 68 -2.21 -3.65 -9.27
N ASP A 69 -1.49 -4.60 -8.65
CA ASP A 69 -2.03 -5.46 -7.61
C ASP A 69 -2.30 -4.68 -6.32
N LEU A 70 -1.44 -3.71 -5.98
CA LEU A 70 -1.70 -2.78 -4.88
C LEU A 70 -2.96 -1.95 -5.11
N LEU A 71 -3.26 -1.60 -6.36
CA LEU A 71 -4.43 -0.82 -6.75
C LEU A 71 -5.62 -1.69 -7.18
N ALA A 72 -5.54 -3.02 -7.05
CA ALA A 72 -6.58 -3.92 -7.52
C ALA A 72 -7.85 -3.80 -6.66
N GLU A 73 -9.00 -3.82 -7.32
CA GLU A 73 -10.30 -3.74 -6.65
C GLU A 73 -10.50 -4.90 -5.68
N GLN A 74 -10.86 -4.59 -4.44
CA GLN A 74 -11.19 -5.61 -3.45
C GLN A 74 -12.64 -6.06 -3.65
N THR A 75 -12.82 -7.16 -4.38
CA THR A 75 -14.13 -7.81 -4.44
C THR A 75 -14.39 -8.49 -3.10
N LYS A 76 -15.45 -8.06 -2.42
CA LYS A 76 -15.88 -8.66 -1.14
C LYS A 76 -16.46 -10.06 -1.34
#